data_AF-A0A1S3J0C8-F1
#
_entry.id   AF-A0A1S3J0C8-F1
#
_cell.length_a   1.000
_cell.length_b   1.000
_cell.length_c   1.000
_cell.angle_alpha   90.00
_cell.angle_beta   90.00
_cell.angle_gamma   90.00
#
_symmetry.space_group_name_H-M   'P 1'
#
loop_
_entity.id
_entity.type
_entity.pdbx_description
1 polymer ?
#
loop_
_entity_poly.entity_id
_entity_poly.type
_entity_poly.pdbx_seq_one_letter_code
_entity_poly.pdbx_strand_id
1 'polypeptide(L)'
;MADIKISVSVSVIVCIIVGELVSSLWYHYRAPWYGSRYLLTAVIADAGLVVILKYITQKYYRVTYRTYEAAAWLAGGITLLFACLEAPHVVHNTHSLWDFTFHALHKFLLVFIVSLVMDYCDKHF
;
A
#
# COMPACT_ATOMS: atom_id res chain seq x y z
N MET A 1 17.71 14.27 -17.80
CA MET A 1 17.51 12.98 -17.12
C MET A 1 16.98 13.27 -15.73
N ALA A 2 15.83 12.69 -15.36
CA ALA A 2 15.31 12.85 -14.01
C ALA A 2 16.10 11.91 -13.09
N ASP A 3 17.08 12.43 -12.36
CA ASP A 3 17.78 11.67 -11.34
C ASP A 3 16.77 11.23 -10.28
N ILE A 4 16.47 9.93 -10.26
CA ILE A 4 15.69 9.32 -9.18
C ILE A 4 16.66 9.15 -8.01
N LYS A 5 16.81 10.20 -7.19
CA LYS A 5 17.49 10.10 -5.90
C LYS A 5 16.62 9.30 -4.94
N ILE A 6 16.64 7.98 -5.06
CA ILE A 6 16.16 7.07 -4.02
C ILE A 6 17.25 7.05 -2.94
N SER A 7 17.33 8.10 -2.12
CA SER A 7 18.01 7.94 -0.84
C SER A 7 17.11 7.09 0.05
N VAL A 8 17.70 6.16 0.80
CA VAL A 8 17.00 5.48 1.89
C VAL A 8 16.74 6.53 2.96
N SER A 9 15.66 7.29 2.81
CA SER A 9 15.26 8.33 3.76
C SER A 9 14.53 7.71 4.94
N VAL A 10 14.53 8.41 6.07
CA VAL A 10 13.76 8.01 7.27
C VAL A 10 12.29 7.76 6.90
N SER A 11 11.73 8.52 5.96
CA SER A 11 10.39 8.31 5.39
C SER A 11 10.16 6.89 4.89
N VAL A 12 11.12 6.29 4.17
CA VAL A 12 10.97 4.96 3.59
C VAL A 12 10.87 3.90 4.69
N ILE A 13 11.73 4.02 5.72
CA ILE A 13 11.74 3.08 6.86
C ILE A 13 10.43 3.18 7.64
N VAL A 14 9.96 4.40 7.91
CA VAL A 14 8.68 4.62 8.62
C VAL A 14 7.50 4.06 7.82
N CYS A 15 7.46 4.28 6.51
CA CYS A 15 6.39 3.74 5.66
C CYS A 15 6.37 2.20 5.62
N ILE A 16 7.53 1.54 5.60
CA ILE A 16 7.61 0.08 5.67
C ILE A 16 7.04 -0.44 7.01
N ILE A 17 7.44 0.17 8.12
CA ILE A 17 6.92 -0.20 9.45
C ILE A 17 5.40 -0.02 9.50
N VAL A 18 4.88 1.09 8.96
CA VAL A 18 3.44 1.36 8.93
C VAL A 18 2.69 0.38 8.02
N GLY A 19 3.23 0.03 6.85
CA GLY A 19 2.65 -0.98 5.95
C GLY A 19 2.50 -2.35 6.62
N GLU A 20 3.52 -2.78 7.34
CA GLU A 20 3.50 -4.02 8.11
C GLU A 20 2.53 -3.97 9.29
N LEU A 21 2.45 -2.85 10.01
CA LEU A 21 1.50 -2.66 11.11
C LEU A 21 0.06 -2.74 10.60
N VAL A 22 -0.26 -2.01 9.53
CA VAL A 22 -1.57 -2.05 8.87
C VAL A 22 -1.91 -3.48 8.47
N SER A 23 -0.98 -4.18 7.83
CA SER A 23 -1.16 -5.55 7.40
C SER A 23 -1.37 -6.52 8.57
N SER A 24 -0.62 -6.35 9.65
CA SER A 24 -0.69 -7.19 10.84
C SER A 24 -2.01 -7.01 11.59
N LEU A 25 -2.48 -5.76 11.72
CA LEU A 25 -3.77 -5.44 12.33
C LEU A 25 -4.93 -5.97 11.48
N TRP A 26 -4.84 -5.86 10.15
CA TRP A 26 -5.91 -6.28 9.24
C TRP A 26 -6.10 -7.80 9.19
N TYR A 27 -5.00 -8.55 9.18
CA TYR A 27 -5.02 -10.00 9.03
C TYR A 27 -4.92 -10.78 10.34
N HIS A 28 -4.99 -10.10 11.49
CA HIS A 28 -4.81 -10.69 12.83
C HIS A 28 -5.65 -11.96 13.08
N TYR A 29 -6.86 -12.03 12.51
CA TYR A 29 -7.82 -13.11 12.79
C TYR A 29 -8.29 -13.92 11.56
N ARG A 30 -7.88 -13.56 10.33
CA ARG A 30 -8.48 -14.12 9.10
C ARG A 30 -7.49 -14.62 8.05
N ALA A 31 -6.18 -14.47 8.25
CA ALA A 31 -5.20 -14.99 7.31
C ALA A 31 -4.81 -16.45 7.64
N PRO A 32 -4.83 -17.38 6.68
CA PRO A 32 -4.21 -18.71 6.85
C PRO A 32 -2.67 -18.65 7.05
N TRP A 33 -2.10 -17.45 6.96
CA TRP A 33 -0.67 -17.14 7.06
C TRP A 33 -0.25 -16.66 8.46
N TYR A 34 -1.18 -16.64 9.42
CA TYR A 34 -0.88 -16.25 10.80
C TYR A 34 0.06 -17.29 11.42
N GLY A 35 1.35 -16.93 11.52
CA GLY A 35 2.43 -17.82 11.94
C GLY A 35 3.39 -18.31 10.84
N SER A 36 3.06 -18.13 9.55
CA SER A 36 3.90 -18.54 8.40
C SER A 36 4.15 -17.41 7.39
N ARG A 37 3.78 -16.16 7.67
CA ARG A 37 4.13 -15.03 6.82
C ARG A 37 5.65 -14.94 6.71
N TYR A 38 6.15 -15.01 5.48
CA TYR A 38 7.52 -14.65 5.16
C TYR A 38 7.68 -13.13 5.37
N LEU A 39 7.90 -12.72 6.62
CA LEU A 39 8.04 -11.32 7.05
C LEU A 39 9.02 -10.55 6.14
N LEU A 40 10.09 -11.21 5.71
CA LEU A 40 11.04 -10.64 4.75
C LEU A 40 10.41 -10.28 3.39
N THR A 41 9.55 -11.15 2.84
CA THR A 41 8.89 -10.88 1.55
C THR A 41 7.87 -9.74 1.66
N ALA A 42 7.18 -9.62 2.80
CA ALA A 42 6.25 -8.54 3.07
C ALA A 42 7.00 -7.20 3.17
N VAL A 43 8.12 -7.18 3.90
CA VAL A 43 8.99 -6.01 4.03
C VAL A 43 9.55 -5.57 2.66
N ILE A 44 9.97 -6.51 1.82
CA ILE A 44 10.45 -6.22 0.46
C ILE A 44 9.33 -5.65 -0.41
N ALA A 45 8.13 -6.22 -0.32
CA ALA A 45 6.96 -5.74 -1.07
C ALA A 45 6.56 -4.32 -0.64
N ASP A 46 6.55 -4.05 0.66
CA ASP A 46 6.27 -2.72 1.22
C ASP A 46 7.32 -1.70 0.79
N ALA A 47 8.60 -2.06 0.81
CA ALA A 47 9.67 -1.20 0.29
C ALA A 47 9.48 -0.87 -1.19
N GLY A 48 9.15 -1.88 -2.01
CA GLY A 48 8.86 -1.69 -3.44
C GLY A 48 7.64 -0.78 -3.66
N LEU A 49 6.57 -0.98 -2.90
CA LEU A 49 5.38 -0.12 -2.94
C LEU A 49 5.73 1.33 -2.62
N VAL A 50 6.49 1.58 -1.55
CA VAL A 50 6.89 2.93 -1.14
C VAL A 50 7.68 3.62 -2.26
N VAL A 51 8.62 2.92 -2.90
CA VAL A 51 9.37 3.48 -4.03
C VAL A 51 8.46 3.85 -5.19
N ILE A 52 7.52 2.96 -5.55
CA ILE A 52 6.56 3.19 -6.64
C ILE A 52 5.67 4.39 -6.30
N LEU A 53 5.10 4.44 -5.10
CA LEU A 53 4.25 5.54 -4.65
C LEU A 53 5.03 6.85 -4.63
N LYS A 54 6.27 6.85 -4.12
CA LYS A 54 7.13 8.04 -4.12
C LYS A 54 7.36 8.56 -5.53
N TYR A 55 7.64 7.67 -6.47
CA TYR A 55 7.81 8.02 -7.87
C TYR A 55 6.52 8.64 -8.46
N ILE A 56 5.37 8.00 -8.23
CA ILE A 56 4.08 8.49 -8.73
C ILE A 56 3.74 9.85 -8.14
N THR A 57 3.92 10.03 -6.83
CA THR A 57 3.53 11.28 -6.15
C THR A 57 4.44 12.45 -6.46
N GLN A 58 5.71 12.19 -6.76
CA GLN A 58 6.65 13.21 -7.16
C GLN A 58 6.55 13.60 -8.65
N LYS A 59 6.14 12.68 -9.53
CA LYS A 59 6.16 12.91 -10.99
C LYS A 59 4.80 13.15 -11.62
N TYR A 60 3.74 12.52 -11.13
CA TYR A 60 2.46 12.47 -11.84
C TYR A 60 1.26 12.94 -11.02
N TYR A 61 1.21 12.61 -9.72
CA TYR A 61 0.02 12.88 -8.91
C TYR A 61 0.37 13.32 -7.48
N ARG A 62 0.44 14.64 -7.27
CA ARG A 62 0.87 15.19 -5.98
C ARG A 62 -0.16 14.91 -4.88
N VAL A 63 0.24 14.11 -3.90
CA VAL A 63 -0.51 13.88 -2.67
C VAL A 63 -0.04 14.87 -1.60
N THR A 64 -0.96 15.35 -0.76
CA THR A 64 -0.64 16.18 0.40
C THR A 64 -1.33 15.60 1.62
N TYR A 65 -0.62 15.42 2.74
CA TYR A 65 -1.17 14.88 3.99
C TYR A 65 -2.35 15.68 4.55
N ARG A 66 -2.46 16.97 4.18
CA ARG A 66 -3.59 17.84 4.56
C ARG A 66 -4.82 17.66 3.66
N THR A 67 -4.65 17.04 2.50
CA THR A 67 -5.69 16.88 1.48
C THR A 67 -5.89 15.40 1.20
N TYR A 68 -6.60 14.75 2.11
CA TYR A 68 -6.83 13.29 2.10
C TYR A 68 -7.53 12.79 0.83
N GLU A 69 -8.29 13.65 0.16
CA GLU A 69 -9.00 13.32 -1.08
C GLU A 69 -8.06 12.85 -2.19
N ALA A 70 -6.93 13.52 -2.38
CA ALA A 70 -5.93 13.13 -3.38
C ALA A 70 -5.34 11.74 -3.05
N ALA A 71 -5.03 11.50 -1.78
CA ALA A 71 -4.57 10.18 -1.33
C ALA A 71 -5.63 9.11 -1.56
N ALA A 72 -6.90 9.42 -1.30
CA ALA A 72 -8.02 8.50 -1.49
C ALA A 72 -8.24 8.15 -2.97
N TRP A 73 -8.13 9.13 -3.88
CA TRP A 73 -8.20 8.90 -5.32
C TRP A 73 -7.06 8.03 -5.84
N LEU A 74 -5.83 8.30 -5.39
CA LEU A 74 -4.67 7.48 -5.75
C LEU A 74 -4.83 6.04 -5.23
N ALA A 75 -5.20 5.89 -3.95
CA ALA A 75 -5.44 4.59 -3.34
C ALA A 75 -6.59 3.83 -4.01
N GLY A 76 -7.68 4.52 -4.32
CA GLY A 76 -8.82 3.98 -5.05
C GLY A 76 -8.44 3.50 -6.45
N GLY A 77 -7.68 4.30 -7.20
CA GLY A 77 -7.21 3.95 -8.54
C GLY A 77 -6.29 2.72 -8.54
N ILE A 78 -5.30 2.68 -7.65
CA ILE A 78 -4.38 1.53 -7.53
C ILE A 78 -5.14 0.28 -7.06
N THR A 79 -6.07 0.44 -6.13
CA THR A 79 -6.90 -0.68 -5.64
C THR A 79 -7.84 -1.19 -6.72
N LEU A 80 -8.42 -0.31 -7.53
CA LEU A 80 -9.27 -0.70 -8.64
C LEU A 80 -8.48 -1.46 -9.69
N LEU A 81 -7.25 -1.03 -9.98
CA LEU A 81 -6.35 -1.78 -10.87
C LEU A 81 -6.07 -3.18 -10.31
N PHE A 82 -5.74 -3.29 -9.02
CA PHE A 82 -5.59 -4.58 -8.34
C PHE A 82 -6.88 -5.41 -8.44
N ALA A 83 -8.02 -4.81 -8.16
CA ALA A 83 -9.32 -5.46 -8.19
C ALA A 83 -9.65 -6.01 -9.60
N CYS A 84 -9.36 -5.27 -10.66
CA CYS A 84 -9.55 -5.72 -12.04
C CYS A 84 -8.60 -6.86 -12.43
N LEU A 85 -7.36 -6.85 -11.94
CA LEU A 85 -6.39 -7.91 -12.19
C LEU A 85 -6.71 -9.18 -11.38
N GLU A 86 -7.19 -9.01 -10.15
CA GLU A 86 -7.48 -10.12 -9.23
C GLU A 86 -8.85 -10.75 -9.49
N ALA A 87 -9.85 -9.97 -9.93
CA ALA A 87 -11.23 -10.43 -10.19
C ALA A 87 -11.35 -11.76 -10.98
N PRO A 88 -10.62 -12.00 -12.10
CA PRO A 88 -10.71 -13.26 -12.83
C PRO A 88 -10.16 -14.47 -12.07
N HIS A 89 -9.35 -14.26 -11.04
CA HIS A 89 -8.74 -15.32 -10.23
C HIS A 89 -9.61 -15.74 -9.04
N VAL A 90 -10.69 -15.02 -8.75
CA VAL A 90 -11.55 -15.27 -7.58
C VAL A 90 -12.87 -15.98 -7.93
N VAL A 91 -12.99 -16.58 -9.11
CA VAL A 91 -14.25 -17.19 -9.59
C VAL A 91 -14.41 -18.65 -9.12
N HIS A 92 -13.96 -18.99 -7.91
CA HIS A 92 -13.80 -20.40 -7.50
C HIS A 92 -14.78 -20.88 -6.40
N ASN A 93 -15.36 -19.99 -5.57
CA ASN A 93 -16.32 -20.39 -4.51
C ASN A 93 -17.23 -19.22 -4.05
N THR A 94 -18.30 -19.50 -3.31
CA THR A 94 -19.28 -18.52 -2.78
C THR A 94 -18.66 -17.53 -1.78
N HIS A 95 -17.59 -17.91 -1.08
CA HIS A 95 -16.84 -17.02 -0.18
C HIS A 95 -15.84 -16.10 -0.91
N SER A 96 -15.55 -16.39 -2.18
CA SER A 96 -14.52 -15.69 -2.94
C SER A 96 -14.81 -14.21 -3.14
N LEU A 97 -16.08 -13.80 -3.28
CA LEU A 97 -16.44 -12.39 -3.38
C LEU A 97 -16.11 -11.63 -2.09
N TRP A 98 -16.33 -12.25 -0.93
CA TRP A 98 -16.05 -11.66 0.38
C TRP A 98 -14.56 -11.50 0.60
N ASP A 99 -13.77 -12.54 0.30
CA ASP A 99 -12.31 -12.51 0.42
C ASP A 99 -11.68 -11.50 -0.55
N PHE A 100 -12.18 -11.43 -1.79
CA PHE A 100 -11.80 -10.41 -2.76
C PHE A 100 -12.04 -8.99 -2.23
N THR A 101 -13.25 -8.72 -1.74
CA THR A 101 -13.61 -7.39 -1.23
C THR A 101 -12.73 -7.02 -0.03
N PHE A 102 -12.46 -7.98 0.86
CA PHE A 102 -11.58 -7.80 2.00
C PHE A 102 -10.13 -7.51 1.59
N HIS A 103 -9.62 -8.21 0.58
CA HIS A 103 -8.28 -7.97 0.05
C HIS A 103 -8.16 -6.64 -0.68
N ALA A 104 -9.14 -6.27 -1.51
CA ALA A 104 -9.19 -4.98 -2.18
C ALA A 104 -9.20 -3.83 -1.15
N LEU A 105 -10.05 -3.92 -0.14
CA LEU A 105 -10.14 -2.89 0.90
C LEU A 105 -8.85 -2.79 1.73
N HIS A 106 -8.18 -3.92 1.99
CA HIS A 106 -6.84 -3.91 2.57
C HIS A 106 -5.82 -3.16 1.69
N LYS A 107 -5.79 -3.42 0.37
CA LYS A 107 -4.87 -2.71 -0.54
C LYS A 107 -5.14 -1.22 -0.58
N PHE A 108 -6.42 -0.84 -0.57
CA PHE A 108 -6.83 0.56 -0.47
C PHE A 108 -6.25 1.22 0.77
N LEU A 109 -6.48 0.61 1.94
CA LEU A 109 -6.06 1.17 3.21
C LEU A 109 -4.53 1.27 3.31
N LEU A 110 -3.82 0.27 2.79
CA LEU A 110 -2.36 0.25 2.76
C LEU A 110 -1.81 1.38 1.87
N VAL A 111 -2.28 1.50 0.64
CA VAL A 111 -1.84 2.57 -0.28
C VAL A 111 -2.21 3.96 0.25
N PHE A 112 -3.40 4.10 0.83
CA PHE A 112 -3.89 5.36 1.39
C PHE A 112 -3.00 5.85 2.54
N ILE A 113 -2.78 5.00 3.55
CA ILE A 113 -2.00 5.37 4.73
C ILE A 113 -0.54 5.62 4.36
N VAL A 114 0.07 4.73 3.56
CA VAL A 114 1.48 4.88 3.13
C VAL A 114 1.67 6.19 2.36
N SER A 115 0.73 6.57 1.48
CA SER A 115 0.82 7.82 0.72
C SER A 115 0.79 9.06 1.62
N LEU A 116 -0.04 9.06 2.68
CA LEU A 116 -0.13 10.16 3.62
C LEU A 116 1.11 10.26 4.52
N VAL A 117 1.55 9.12 5.06
CA VAL A 117 2.74 9.04 5.93
C VAL A 117 3.98 9.45 5.16
N MET A 118 4.12 9.02 3.91
CA MET A 118 5.24 9.38 3.06
C MET A 118 5.33 10.89 2.83
N ASP A 119 4.23 11.56 2.46
CA ASP A 119 4.22 13.02 2.26
C ASP A 119 4.42 13.78 3.58
N TYR A 120 3.91 13.25 4.70
CA TYR A 120 4.19 13.82 6.02
C TYR A 120 5.69 13.75 6.34
N CYS A 121 6.30 12.58 6.19
CA CYS A 121 7.71 12.40 6.48
C CYS A 121 8.60 13.26 5.57
N ASP A 122 8.35 13.28 4.26
CA ASP A 122 9.14 14.08 3.31
C ASP A 122 9.02 15.61 3.54
N LYS A 123 8.04 16.08 4.33
CA LYS A 123 7.89 17.50 4.70
C LYS A 123 8.50 17.86 6.05
N HIS A 124 8.69 16.89 6.93
CA HIS A 124 9.07 17.10 8.32
C HIS A 124 10.45 16.53 8.69
N PHE A 125 11.03 15.70 7.82
CA PHE A 125 12.36 15.09 7.97
C PHE A 125 13.15 15.18 6.66
#